data_AF-A0A4P8EIT4-F1
#
_entry.id   AF-A0A4P8EIT4-F1
#
_cell.length_a   1.000
_cell.length_b   1.000
_cell.length_c   1.000
_cell.angle_alpha   90.00
_cell.angle_beta   90.00
_cell.angle_gamma   90.00
#
_symmetry.space_group_name_H-M   'P 1'
#
loop_
_entity.id
_entity.type
_entity.pdbx_description
1 polymer ?
#
loop_
_entity_poly.entity_id
_entity_poly.type
_entity_poly.pdbx_seq_one_letter_code
_entity_poly.pdbx_strand_id
1 'polypeptide(L)'
;MATEVLDAAAAAHEAGHTAETSSGMPQLDITTWDNQIFWLLVSLVAIYLIVTRVAVPRIGAVLAERRGTITNDLAAAEELKLKANEAETAYNKALAAAREEASKIVAAARMDIEADLAKATAKADADIEAKTAVSEKRIAEIREGAMESVTEVAKDTAKELVAVLGGKADARAINAAVSARLKG
;
A
#
# COMPACT_ATOMS: atom_id res chain seq x y z
N MET A 1 54.27 83.64 -46.44
CA MET A 1 53.28 84.55 -45.83
C MET A 1 52.39 83.63 -44.99
N ALA A 2 52.35 83.69 -43.65
CA ALA A 2 52.05 84.86 -42.77
C ALA A 2 50.60 85.33 -43.00
N THR A 3 49.75 85.56 -41.99
CA THR A 3 49.90 85.87 -40.55
C THR A 3 49.00 84.95 -39.67
N GLU A 4 49.22 84.69 -38.37
CA GLU A 4 48.98 85.53 -37.16
C GLU A 4 47.58 86.19 -37.12
N VAL A 5 46.82 86.34 -36.00
CA VAL A 5 46.93 86.12 -34.52
C VAL A 5 45.48 85.96 -33.94
N LEU A 6 45.06 85.76 -32.67
CA LEU A 6 45.50 85.66 -31.24
C LEU A 6 44.39 84.77 -30.54
N ASP A 7 44.12 84.73 -29.22
CA ASP A 7 44.86 84.21 -28.04
C ASP A 7 43.92 84.22 -26.78
N ALA A 8 44.43 83.86 -25.58
CA ALA A 8 43.87 83.98 -24.22
C ALA A 8 42.74 82.99 -23.81
N ALA A 9 42.77 82.32 -22.63
CA ALA A 9 43.83 82.15 -21.61
C ALA A 9 43.63 80.79 -20.90
N ALA A 10 44.61 80.04 -20.36
CA ALA A 10 45.96 80.32 -19.84
C ALA A 10 46.03 80.76 -18.35
N ALA A 11 46.00 79.79 -17.43
CA ALA A 11 46.67 79.81 -16.12
C ALA A 11 46.59 78.42 -15.42
N ALA A 12 47.58 77.92 -14.67
CA ALA A 12 49.03 78.16 -14.68
C ALA A 12 49.71 77.03 -13.86
N HIS A 13 50.67 76.28 -14.43
CA HIS A 13 51.54 75.41 -13.62
C HIS A 13 52.89 75.08 -14.29
N GLU A 14 53.70 76.11 -14.53
CA GLU A 14 55.15 75.93 -14.77
C GLU A 14 55.91 77.16 -14.26
N ALA A 15 56.79 76.97 -13.28
CA ALA A 15 57.71 78.00 -12.78
C ALA A 15 58.85 77.38 -11.94
N GLY A 16 60.10 77.67 -12.31
CA GLY A 16 61.24 77.58 -11.37
C GLY A 16 62.05 76.27 -11.35
N HIS A 17 62.81 75.99 -12.41
CA HIS A 17 64.06 75.24 -12.25
C HIS A 17 65.17 76.17 -11.73
N THR A 18 65.66 75.91 -10.52
CA THR A 18 66.94 76.46 -10.00
C THR A 18 67.68 75.36 -9.25
N ALA A 19 68.98 75.23 -9.50
CA ALA A 19 69.86 74.23 -8.89
C ALA A 19 70.93 74.95 -8.01
N GLU A 20 71.66 74.34 -7.08
CA GLU A 20 71.80 72.92 -6.69
C GLU A 20 71.93 72.80 -5.15
N THR A 21 71.47 71.69 -4.56
CA THR A 21 72.22 70.96 -3.50
C THR A 21 71.85 69.49 -3.57
N SER A 22 72.82 68.58 -3.41
CA SER A 22 72.63 67.14 -3.56
C SER A 22 72.10 66.45 -2.31
N SER A 23 70.94 65.78 -2.40
CA SER A 23 70.76 64.39 -1.92
C SER A 23 69.36 63.86 -2.27
N GLY A 24 69.29 62.61 -2.74
CA GLY A 24 68.05 61.84 -2.85
C GLY A 24 67.30 61.94 -4.19
N MET A 25 66.55 60.87 -4.51
CA MET A 25 65.46 60.93 -5.50
C MET A 25 64.32 61.82 -4.97
N PRO A 26 63.54 62.52 -5.81
CA PRO A 26 62.42 63.36 -5.36
C PRO A 26 61.39 62.63 -4.46
N GLN A 27 61.23 61.31 -4.62
CA GLN A 27 60.42 60.46 -3.74
C GLN A 27 60.88 60.44 -2.26
N LEU A 28 62.11 60.87 -1.96
CA LEU A 28 62.73 60.79 -0.63
C LEU A 28 62.80 62.15 0.07
N ASP A 29 62.19 63.20 -0.50
CA ASP A 29 62.11 64.51 0.16
C ASP A 29 61.08 64.48 1.31
N ILE A 30 61.63 64.36 2.52
CA ILE A 30 60.90 64.27 3.78
C ILE A 30 60.00 65.49 4.05
N THR A 31 60.29 66.65 3.45
CA THR A 31 59.49 67.88 3.65
C THR A 31 58.06 67.75 3.11
N THR A 32 57.83 66.81 2.19
CA THR A 32 56.51 66.55 1.60
C THR A 32 55.68 65.52 2.39
N TRP A 33 56.31 64.78 3.32
CA TRP A 33 55.70 63.58 3.92
C TRP A 33 54.52 63.91 4.83
N ASP A 34 54.55 64.99 5.60
CA ASP A 34 53.44 65.35 6.52
C ASP A 34 52.10 65.54 5.79
N ASN A 35 52.12 66.19 4.62
CA ASN A 35 50.93 66.37 3.78
C ASN A 35 50.45 65.03 3.18
N GLN A 36 51.38 64.17 2.74
CA GLN A 36 51.03 62.83 2.25
C GLN A 36 50.43 61.96 3.37
N ILE A 37 51.01 61.98 4.56
CA ILE A 37 50.53 61.25 5.75
C ILE A 37 49.17 61.76 6.20
N PHE A 38 48.93 63.08 6.18
CA PHE A 38 47.62 63.66 6.47
C PHE A 38 46.54 63.13 5.52
N TRP A 39 46.76 63.20 4.20
CA TRP A 39 45.79 62.70 3.22
C TRP A 39 45.66 61.17 3.21
N LEU A 40 46.72 60.44 3.53
CA LEU A 40 46.68 58.99 3.76
C LEU A 40 45.77 58.66 4.95
N LEU A 41 45.91 59.36 6.09
CA LEU A 41 45.04 59.15 7.25
C LEU A 41 43.59 59.55 6.97
N VAL A 42 43.34 60.69 6.31
CA VAL A 42 42.00 61.13 5.92
C VAL A 42 41.31 60.13 4.98
N SER A 43 42.02 59.66 3.94
CA SER A 43 41.48 58.68 2.99
C SER A 43 41.30 57.28 3.61
N LEU A 44 42.23 56.84 4.47
CA LEU A 44 42.12 55.60 5.24
C LEU A 44 40.88 55.62 6.15
N VAL A 45 40.63 56.72 6.88
CA VAL A 45 39.44 56.89 7.72
C VAL A 45 38.17 56.93 6.88
N ALA A 46 38.16 57.64 5.75
CA ALA A 46 37.01 57.67 4.84
C ALA A 46 36.67 56.26 4.29
N ILE A 47 37.67 55.51 3.83
CA ILE A 47 37.51 54.13 3.35
C ILE A 47 37.04 53.21 4.49
N TYR A 48 37.65 53.31 5.68
CA TYR A 48 37.24 52.54 6.86
C TYR A 48 35.77 52.77 7.24
N LEU A 49 35.30 54.03 7.19
CA LEU A 49 33.89 54.36 7.44
C LEU A 49 32.97 53.79 6.36
N ILE A 50 33.34 53.89 5.08
CA ILE A 50 32.56 53.31 3.96
C ILE A 50 32.47 51.78 4.09
N VAL A 51 33.58 51.09 4.37
CA VAL A 51 33.61 49.63 4.53
C VAL A 51 32.78 49.19 5.73
N THR A 52 33.04 49.78 6.91
CA THR A 52 32.36 49.46 8.17
C THR A 52 30.85 49.76 8.10
N ARG A 53 30.44 50.85 7.44
CA ARG A 53 29.05 51.34 7.48
C ARG A 53 28.20 51.02 6.25
N VAL A 54 28.80 50.55 5.14
CA VAL A 54 28.07 50.16 3.92
C VAL A 54 28.40 48.74 3.46
N ALA A 55 29.68 48.35 3.36
CA ALA A 55 30.05 47.05 2.81
C ALA A 55 29.74 45.89 3.77
N VAL A 56 30.21 45.99 5.02
CA VAL A 56 29.99 44.99 6.07
C VAL A 56 28.48 44.73 6.31
N PRO A 57 27.61 45.73 6.54
CA PRO A 57 26.18 45.48 6.76
C PRO A 57 25.45 44.91 5.54
N ARG A 58 25.86 45.24 4.30
CA ARG A 58 25.28 44.62 3.10
C ARG A 58 25.62 43.13 2.99
N ILE A 59 26.87 42.74 3.28
CA ILE A 59 27.29 41.33 3.32
C ILE A 59 26.56 40.60 4.46
N GLY A 60 26.44 41.24 5.63
CA GLY A 60 25.68 40.73 6.77
C GLY A 60 24.20 40.46 6.45
N ALA A 61 23.55 41.36 5.71
CA ALA A 61 22.15 41.19 5.28
C ALA A 61 21.96 39.95 4.38
N VAL A 62 22.77 39.79 3.33
CA VAL A 62 22.70 38.62 2.42
C VAL A 62 23.01 37.31 3.14
N LEU A 63 23.92 37.34 4.12
CA LEU A 63 24.21 36.16 4.94
C LEU A 63 23.09 35.83 5.94
N ALA A 64 22.42 36.84 6.49
CA ALA A 64 21.25 36.66 7.35
C ALA A 64 20.03 36.13 6.56
N GLU A 65 19.78 36.67 5.37
CA GLU A 65 18.76 36.20 4.42
C GLU A 65 18.97 34.72 4.09
N ARG A 66 20.16 34.34 3.60
CA ARG A 66 20.49 32.94 3.28
C ARG A 66 20.34 32.00 4.48
N ARG A 67 20.73 32.44 5.69
CA ARG A 67 20.52 31.67 6.92
C ARG A 67 19.04 31.51 7.24
N GLY A 68 18.25 32.58 7.10
CA GLY A 68 16.80 32.56 7.28
C GLY A 68 16.12 31.56 6.34
N THR A 69 16.45 31.60 5.04
CA THR A 69 15.96 30.62 4.05
C THR A 69 16.35 29.19 4.42
N ILE A 70 17.63 28.92 4.70
CA ILE A 70 18.09 27.56 5.05
C ILE A 70 17.41 27.04 6.33
N THR A 71 17.22 27.87 7.36
CA THR A 71 16.52 27.48 8.59
C THR A 71 15.02 27.27 8.37
N ASN A 72 14.38 28.10 7.56
CA ASN A 72 12.97 27.94 7.16
C ASN A 72 12.77 26.62 6.38
N ASP A 73 13.61 26.37 5.39
CA ASP A 73 13.50 25.21 4.50
C ASP A 73 13.83 23.91 5.25
N LEU A 74 14.76 23.95 6.21
CA LEU A 74 15.02 22.85 7.13
C LEU A 74 13.83 22.57 8.04
N ALA A 75 13.25 23.60 8.66
CA ALA A 75 12.07 23.44 9.53
C ALA A 75 10.85 22.89 8.75
N ALA A 76 10.62 23.38 7.53
CA ALA A 76 9.58 22.85 6.64
C ALA A 76 9.85 21.40 6.22
N ALA A 77 11.11 21.04 5.92
CA ALA A 77 11.49 19.67 5.60
C ALA A 77 11.34 18.72 6.80
N GLU A 78 11.63 19.18 8.01
CA GLU A 78 11.40 18.42 9.26
C GLU A 78 9.91 18.25 9.57
N GLU A 79 9.10 19.30 9.42
CA GLU A 79 7.64 19.24 9.58
C GLU A 79 7.00 18.28 8.56
N LEU A 80 7.42 18.32 7.29
CA LEU A 80 6.98 17.38 6.26
C LEU A 80 7.41 15.95 6.56
N LYS A 81 8.60 15.74 7.15
CA LYS A 81 9.07 14.43 7.61
C LYS A 81 8.22 13.88 8.75
N LEU A 82 7.87 14.72 9.73
CA LEU A 82 7.00 14.33 10.84
C LEU A 82 5.62 13.94 10.32
N LYS A 83 5.00 14.77 9.48
CA LYS A 83 3.70 14.47 8.83
C LYS A 83 3.74 13.20 7.98
N ALA A 84 4.84 12.92 7.28
CA ALA A 84 5.01 11.68 6.53
C ALA A 84 5.08 10.45 7.46
N ASN A 85 5.85 10.52 8.55
CA ASN A 85 5.93 9.43 9.54
C ASN A 85 4.60 9.21 10.28
N GLU A 86 3.86 10.27 10.60
CA GLU A 86 2.52 10.20 11.17
C GLU A 86 1.51 9.58 10.20
N ALA A 87 1.55 9.97 8.92
CA ALA A 87 0.72 9.36 7.89
C ALA A 87 1.06 7.88 7.65
N GLU A 88 2.35 7.51 7.64
CA GLU A 88 2.80 6.12 7.49
C GLU A 88 2.37 5.27 8.69
N THR A 89 2.56 5.75 9.92
CA THR A 89 2.14 5.01 11.13
C THR A 89 0.62 4.90 11.23
N ALA A 90 -0.14 5.92 10.83
CA ALA A 90 -1.60 5.85 10.72
C ALA A 90 -2.05 4.85 9.63
N TYR A 91 -1.42 4.86 8.46
CA TYR A 91 -1.69 3.92 7.36
C TYR A 91 -1.39 2.47 7.77
N ASN A 92 -0.21 2.22 8.35
CA ASN A 92 0.18 0.88 8.82
C ASN A 92 -0.75 0.37 9.94
N LYS A 93 -1.21 1.25 10.84
CA LYS A 93 -2.22 0.92 11.85
C LYS A 93 -3.58 0.58 11.23
N ALA A 94 -4.05 1.36 10.23
CA ALA A 94 -5.29 1.09 9.52
C ALA A 94 -5.22 -0.23 8.72
N LEU A 95 -4.09 -0.52 8.07
CA LEU A 95 -3.84 -1.76 7.35
C LEU A 95 -3.79 -2.98 8.30
N ALA A 96 -3.23 -2.83 9.50
CA ALA A 96 -3.26 -3.87 10.53
C ALA A 96 -4.69 -4.13 11.02
N ALA A 97 -5.45 -3.08 11.35
CA ALA A 97 -6.84 -3.20 11.79
C ALA A 97 -7.73 -3.85 10.70
N ALA A 98 -7.63 -3.40 9.44
CA ALA A 98 -8.39 -3.98 8.33
C ALA A 98 -8.06 -5.47 8.08
N ARG A 99 -6.81 -5.90 8.32
CA ARG A 99 -6.43 -7.33 8.26
C ARG A 99 -7.00 -8.14 9.42
N GLU A 100 -7.10 -7.55 10.61
CA GLU A 100 -7.71 -8.17 11.80
C GLU A 100 -9.24 -8.27 11.65
N GLU A 101 -9.90 -7.25 11.10
CA GLU A 101 -11.33 -7.28 10.79
C GLU A 101 -11.63 -8.29 9.68
N ALA A 102 -10.82 -8.32 8.61
CA ALA A 102 -10.96 -9.32 7.56
C ALA A 102 -10.78 -10.77 8.07
N SER A 103 -9.82 -11.03 8.97
CA SER A 103 -9.64 -12.36 9.55
C SER A 103 -10.78 -12.74 10.50
N LYS A 104 -11.31 -11.81 11.29
CA LYS A 104 -12.53 -11.99 12.09
C LYS A 104 -13.75 -12.32 11.23
N ILE A 105 -13.97 -11.59 10.14
CA ILE A 105 -15.07 -11.82 9.19
C ILE A 105 -14.95 -13.21 8.55
N VAL A 106 -13.75 -13.61 8.11
CA VAL A 106 -13.50 -14.95 7.55
C VAL A 106 -13.69 -16.06 8.59
N ALA A 107 -13.32 -15.83 9.86
CA ALA A 107 -13.57 -16.79 10.94
C ALA A 107 -15.06 -16.95 11.27
N ALA A 108 -15.79 -15.83 11.42
CA ALA A 108 -17.23 -15.84 11.66
C ALA A 108 -17.99 -16.53 10.50
N ALA A 109 -17.72 -16.13 9.25
CA ALA A 109 -18.35 -16.73 8.09
C ALA A 109 -18.07 -18.24 7.96
N ARG A 110 -16.90 -18.72 8.39
CA ARG A 110 -16.62 -20.16 8.46
C ARG A 110 -17.49 -20.87 9.50
N MET A 111 -17.60 -20.31 10.70
CA MET A 111 -18.46 -20.88 11.76
C MET A 111 -19.94 -20.90 11.35
N ASP A 112 -20.43 -19.84 10.69
CA ASP A 112 -21.80 -19.78 10.18
C ASP A 112 -22.04 -20.82 9.07
N ILE A 113 -21.11 -20.95 8.11
CA ILE A 113 -21.17 -21.97 7.05
C ILE A 113 -21.10 -23.39 7.62
N GLU A 114 -20.24 -23.65 8.61
CA GLU A 114 -20.14 -24.95 9.28
C GLU A 114 -21.42 -25.30 10.05
N ALA A 115 -22.05 -24.31 10.71
CA ALA A 115 -23.33 -24.48 11.39
C ALA A 115 -24.50 -24.72 10.42
N ASP A 116 -24.56 -24.02 9.29
CA ASP A 116 -25.59 -24.24 8.27
C ASP A 116 -25.38 -25.53 7.47
N LEU A 117 -24.13 -25.92 7.21
CA LEU A 117 -23.79 -27.23 6.65
C LEU A 117 -24.29 -28.35 7.58
N ALA A 118 -24.01 -28.26 8.88
CA ALA A 118 -24.46 -29.26 9.86
C ALA A 118 -25.99 -29.39 9.91
N LYS A 119 -26.73 -28.27 9.84
CA LYS A 119 -28.21 -28.27 9.73
C LYS A 119 -28.69 -28.92 8.43
N ALA A 120 -28.04 -28.60 7.31
CA ALA A 120 -28.39 -29.13 5.99
C ALA A 120 -28.12 -30.63 5.88
N THR A 121 -26.98 -31.11 6.38
CA THR A 121 -26.63 -32.53 6.48
C THR A 121 -27.61 -33.28 7.38
N ALA A 122 -27.84 -32.84 8.61
CA ALA A 122 -28.78 -33.50 9.53
C ALA A 122 -30.21 -33.59 8.97
N LYS A 123 -30.65 -32.57 8.20
CA LYS A 123 -31.92 -32.65 7.47
C LYS A 123 -31.87 -33.66 6.31
N ALA A 124 -30.80 -33.64 5.51
CA ALA A 124 -30.64 -34.56 4.39
C ALA A 124 -30.61 -36.02 4.85
N ASP A 125 -29.93 -36.30 5.97
CA ASP A 125 -29.87 -37.62 6.59
C ASP A 125 -31.26 -38.09 7.03
N ALA A 126 -32.03 -37.24 7.72
CA ALA A 126 -33.41 -37.55 8.10
C ALA A 126 -34.35 -37.75 6.88
N ASP A 127 -34.20 -36.95 5.83
CA ASP A 127 -34.93 -37.13 4.56
C ASP A 127 -34.51 -38.43 3.83
N ILE A 128 -33.28 -38.92 4.04
CA ILE A 128 -32.76 -40.18 3.49
C ILE A 128 -33.26 -41.38 4.33
N GLU A 129 -33.21 -41.32 5.66
CA GLU A 129 -33.77 -42.35 6.55
C GLU A 129 -35.27 -42.55 6.29
N ALA A 130 -36.04 -41.47 6.18
CA ALA A 130 -37.47 -41.55 5.88
C ALA A 130 -37.75 -42.21 4.52
N LYS A 131 -36.99 -41.86 3.47
CA LYS A 131 -37.09 -42.50 2.14
C LYS A 131 -36.64 -43.96 2.17
N THR A 132 -35.66 -44.30 2.99
CA THR A 132 -35.15 -45.66 3.14
C THR A 132 -36.21 -46.53 3.80
N ALA A 133 -36.79 -46.12 4.93
CA ALA A 133 -37.87 -46.85 5.61
C ALA A 133 -39.14 -47.02 4.74
N VAL A 134 -39.47 -46.04 3.88
CA VAL A 134 -40.56 -46.18 2.89
C VAL A 134 -40.18 -47.18 1.79
N SER A 135 -38.93 -47.16 1.32
CA SER A 135 -38.45 -48.09 0.29
C SER A 135 -38.37 -49.53 0.81
N GLU A 136 -37.93 -49.74 2.05
CA GLU A 136 -37.89 -51.03 2.72
C GLU A 136 -39.28 -51.65 2.88
N LYS A 137 -40.28 -50.86 3.33
CA LYS A 137 -41.68 -51.30 3.40
C LYS A 137 -42.19 -51.74 2.03
N ARG A 138 -41.97 -50.91 1.00
CA ARG A 138 -42.38 -51.24 -0.37
C ARG A 138 -41.66 -52.47 -0.93
N ILE A 139 -40.41 -52.70 -0.56
CA ILE A 139 -39.66 -53.92 -0.91
C ILE A 139 -40.22 -55.14 -0.16
N ALA A 140 -40.64 -55.00 1.09
CA ALA A 140 -41.31 -56.06 1.84
C ALA A 140 -42.68 -56.43 1.23
N GLU A 141 -43.51 -55.43 0.92
CA GLU A 141 -44.79 -55.60 0.20
C GLU A 141 -44.61 -56.32 -1.14
N ILE A 142 -43.62 -55.90 -1.94
CA ILE A 142 -43.30 -56.55 -3.23
C ILE A 142 -42.80 -57.99 -3.02
N ARG A 143 -42.03 -58.27 -1.97
CA ARG A 143 -41.59 -59.63 -1.63
C ARG A 143 -42.74 -60.53 -1.19
N GLU A 144 -43.67 -60.02 -0.38
CA GLU A 144 -44.84 -60.76 0.08
C GLU A 144 -45.77 -61.11 -1.10
N GLY A 145 -46.13 -60.13 -1.92
CA GLY A 145 -46.92 -60.36 -3.14
C GLY A 145 -46.23 -61.27 -4.14
N ALA A 146 -44.91 -61.15 -4.32
CA ALA A 146 -44.15 -62.08 -5.16
C ALA A 146 -44.14 -63.52 -4.62
N MET A 147 -44.07 -63.71 -3.29
CA MET A 147 -44.18 -65.04 -2.68
C MET A 147 -45.58 -65.62 -2.84
N GLU A 148 -46.64 -64.80 -2.78
CA GLU A 148 -48.00 -65.23 -3.08
C GLU A 148 -48.18 -65.65 -4.55
N SER A 149 -47.73 -64.81 -5.50
CA SER A 149 -47.76 -65.16 -6.94
C SER A 149 -46.94 -66.41 -7.27
N VAL A 150 -45.75 -66.58 -6.67
CA VAL A 150 -44.95 -67.81 -6.81
C VAL A 150 -45.70 -69.02 -6.22
N THR A 151 -46.41 -68.85 -5.11
CA THR A 151 -47.23 -69.90 -4.51
C THR A 151 -48.40 -70.31 -5.40
N GLU A 152 -49.06 -69.35 -6.06
CA GLU A 152 -50.15 -69.59 -7.02
C GLU A 152 -49.63 -70.32 -8.26
N VAL A 153 -48.60 -69.78 -8.93
CA VAL A 153 -47.98 -70.39 -10.12
C VAL A 153 -47.43 -71.79 -9.82
N ALA A 154 -46.87 -72.03 -8.63
CA ALA A 154 -46.41 -73.36 -8.21
C ALA A 154 -47.56 -74.37 -8.03
N LYS A 155 -48.74 -73.93 -7.55
CA LYS A 155 -49.93 -74.79 -7.43
C LYS A 155 -50.50 -75.16 -8.79
N ASP A 156 -50.64 -74.18 -9.69
CA ASP A 156 -51.21 -74.42 -11.02
C ASP A 156 -50.27 -75.24 -11.91
N THR A 157 -48.96 -74.95 -11.91
CA THR A 157 -48.00 -75.80 -12.64
C THR A 157 -47.92 -77.23 -12.09
N ALA A 158 -47.99 -77.42 -10.77
CA ALA A 158 -48.05 -78.77 -10.17
C ALA A 158 -49.34 -79.52 -10.53
N LYS A 159 -50.48 -78.81 -10.56
CA LYS A 159 -51.78 -79.35 -10.98
C LYS A 159 -51.79 -79.79 -12.44
N GLU A 160 -51.22 -78.97 -13.33
CA GLU A 160 -51.10 -79.30 -14.75
C GLU A 160 -50.14 -80.48 -14.98
N LEU A 161 -49.00 -80.52 -14.26
CA LEU A 161 -48.09 -81.68 -14.31
C LEU A 161 -48.78 -82.98 -13.90
N VAL A 162 -49.56 -82.97 -12.81
CA VAL A 162 -50.29 -84.16 -12.34
C VAL A 162 -51.33 -84.63 -13.36
N ALA A 163 -52.01 -83.70 -14.05
CA ALA A 163 -52.95 -84.03 -15.12
C ALA A 163 -52.24 -84.65 -16.34
N VAL A 164 -51.13 -84.06 -16.80
CA VAL A 164 -50.32 -84.56 -17.94
C VAL A 164 -49.69 -85.92 -17.62
N LEU A 165 -49.29 -86.16 -16.37
CA LEU A 165 -48.75 -87.45 -15.91
C LEU A 165 -49.83 -88.52 -15.62
N GLY A 166 -51.10 -88.26 -15.98
CA GLY A 166 -52.19 -89.23 -15.88
C GLY A 166 -52.76 -89.43 -14.46
N GLY A 167 -52.40 -88.58 -13.50
CA GLY A 167 -52.95 -88.59 -12.16
C GLY A 167 -54.29 -87.87 -12.06
N LYS A 168 -55.16 -88.30 -11.14
CA LYS A 168 -56.32 -87.48 -10.74
C LYS A 168 -55.82 -86.32 -9.88
N ALA A 169 -55.88 -85.11 -10.42
CA ALA A 169 -55.45 -83.89 -9.72
C ALA A 169 -56.41 -83.50 -8.58
N ASP A 170 -56.25 -84.13 -7.41
CA ASP A 170 -56.88 -83.64 -6.18
C ASP A 170 -56.23 -82.32 -5.75
N ALA A 171 -56.98 -81.23 -5.94
CA ALA A 171 -56.58 -79.89 -5.54
C ALA A 171 -56.29 -79.77 -4.04
N ARG A 172 -56.87 -80.60 -3.15
CA ARG A 172 -56.52 -80.56 -1.72
C ARG A 172 -55.14 -81.15 -1.47
N ALA A 173 -54.86 -82.35 -1.96
CA ALA A 173 -53.54 -82.99 -1.85
C ALA A 173 -52.42 -82.12 -2.44
N ILE A 174 -52.62 -81.54 -3.63
CA ILE A 174 -51.63 -80.70 -4.30
C ILE A 174 -51.38 -79.40 -3.51
N ASN A 175 -52.43 -78.70 -3.07
CA ASN A 175 -52.28 -77.48 -2.26
C ASN A 175 -51.56 -77.76 -0.93
N ALA A 176 -51.86 -78.88 -0.28
CA ALA A 176 -51.19 -79.28 0.96
C ALA A 176 -49.70 -79.60 0.75
N ALA A 177 -49.36 -80.35 -0.32
CA ALA A 177 -47.98 -80.70 -0.64
C ALA A 177 -47.12 -79.48 -1.01
N VAL A 178 -47.65 -78.57 -1.84
CA VAL A 178 -46.95 -77.32 -2.21
C VAL A 178 -46.78 -76.41 -0.99
N SER A 179 -47.83 -76.23 -0.18
CA SER A 179 -47.74 -75.39 1.03
C SER A 179 -46.84 -75.97 2.12
N ALA A 180 -46.63 -77.30 2.15
CA ALA A 180 -45.65 -77.93 3.03
C ALA A 180 -44.20 -77.75 2.53
N ARG A 181 -43.99 -77.64 1.22
CA ARG A 181 -42.66 -77.41 0.60
C ARG A 181 -42.25 -75.95 0.49
N LEU A 182 -43.17 -75.01 0.71
CA LEU A 182 -42.89 -73.57 0.81
C LEU A 182 -42.67 -73.09 2.27
N LYS A 183 -42.66 -74.00 3.24
CA LYS A 183 -42.56 -73.71 4.69
C LYS A 183 -41.38 -74.40 5.40
N GLY A 184 -40.46 -75.01 4.66
CA GLY A 184 -39.26 -75.67 5.16
C GLY A 184 -38.14 -75.67 4.15
#